data_AF-A0A358DC75-F1
#
_entry.id   AF-A0A358DC75-F1
#
_cell.length_a   1.000
_cell.length_b   1.000
_cell.length_c   1.000
_cell.angle_alpha   90.00
_cell.angle_beta   90.00
_cell.angle_gamma   90.00
#
_symmetry.space_group_name_H-M   'P 1'
#
loop_
_entity.id
_entity.type
_entity.pdbx_description
1 polymer ?
#
loop_
_entity_poly.entity_id
_entity_poly.type
_entity_poly.pdbx_seq_one_letter_code
_entity_poly.pdbx_strand_id
1 'polypeptide(L)'
;RLAEEAGADFVKTSTGFAGGGATVETVSLMRRTVGPDTQVKASGGVRSLQDAIAMLDAGATRLGTSGSATILGELRRIAAGGTASGAVDESSY
;
A
#
# COMPACT_ATOMS: atom_id res chain seq x y z
N ARG A 1 17.31 -4.21 -10.45
CA ARG A 1 17.85 -4.06 -9.08
C ARG A 1 18.68 -2.78 -8.88
N LEU A 2 18.81 -1.91 -9.89
CA LEU A 2 19.58 -0.66 -9.81
C LEU A 2 19.35 0.19 -8.54
N ALA A 3 18.11 0.31 -8.05
CA ALA A 3 17.82 1.05 -6.83
C ALA A 3 18.49 0.44 -5.58
N GLU A 4 18.40 -0.88 -5.43
CA GLU A 4 19.04 -1.63 -4.34
C GLU A 4 20.57 -1.58 -4.46
N GLU A 5 21.10 -1.77 -5.67
CA GLU A 5 22.54 -1.66 -5.94
C GLU A 5 23.09 -0.25 -5.66
N ALA A 6 22.27 0.78 -5.82
CA ALA A 6 22.59 2.16 -5.46
C ALA A 6 22.42 2.45 -3.96
N GLY A 7 22.02 1.47 -3.14
CA GLY A 7 21.86 1.62 -1.70
C GLY A 7 20.52 2.21 -1.25
N ALA A 8 19.46 2.10 -2.05
CA ALA A 8 18.14 2.58 -1.63
C ALA A 8 17.50 1.65 -0.57
N ASP A 9 17.00 2.25 0.51
CA ASP A 9 16.26 1.54 1.56
C ASP A 9 14.87 1.08 1.10
N PHE A 10 14.27 1.79 0.14
CA PHE A 10 12.92 1.52 -0.35
C PHE A 10 12.85 1.60 -1.88
N VAL A 11 12.04 0.72 -2.45
CA VAL A 11 11.42 0.92 -3.76
C VAL A 11 9.94 1.29 -3.58
N LYS A 12 9.43 2.11 -4.49
CA LYS A 12 8.06 2.67 -4.41
C LYS A 12 7.32 2.41 -5.72
N THR A 13 6.05 2.00 -5.64
CA THR A 13 5.24 1.66 -6.83
C THR A 13 4.97 2.86 -7.73
N SER A 14 4.36 3.93 -7.20
CA SER A 14 3.74 4.97 -8.05
C SER A 14 3.84 6.36 -7.44
N THR A 15 3.86 7.40 -8.28
CA THR A 15 3.84 8.80 -7.82
C THR A 15 2.47 9.25 -7.34
N GLY A 16 1.41 8.66 -7.91
CA GLY A 16 0.02 9.12 -7.76
C GLY A 16 -0.44 10.09 -8.86
N PHE A 17 0.42 10.44 -9.82
CA PHE A 17 0.14 11.47 -10.84
C PHE A 17 0.16 10.95 -12.28
N ALA A 18 0.49 9.67 -12.50
CA ALA A 18 0.66 9.09 -13.83
C ALA A 18 -0.52 8.19 -14.26
N GLY A 19 -1.71 8.39 -13.69
CA GLY A 19 -2.94 7.62 -14.00
C GLY A 19 -2.98 6.18 -13.45
N GLY A 20 -1.84 5.57 -13.14
CA GLY A 20 -1.73 4.27 -12.47
C GLY A 20 -1.40 4.35 -10.97
N GLY A 21 -1.73 3.29 -10.24
CA GLY A 21 -1.48 3.13 -8.79
C GLY A 21 -0.74 1.85 -8.44
N ALA A 22 -0.70 1.53 -7.15
CA ALA A 22 -0.20 0.26 -6.66
C ALA A 22 -1.19 -0.86 -6.98
N THR A 23 -0.69 -1.98 -7.50
CA THR A 23 -1.44 -3.23 -7.64
C THR A 23 -0.76 -4.34 -6.86
N VAL A 24 -1.52 -5.37 -6.47
CA VAL A 24 -0.99 -6.55 -5.77
C VAL A 24 0.12 -7.23 -6.58
N GLU A 25 -0.04 -7.31 -7.90
CA GLU A 25 0.92 -7.90 -8.82
C GLU A 25 2.22 -7.11 -8.84
N THR A 26 2.13 -5.78 -8.88
CA THR A 26 3.31 -4.89 -8.90
C THR A 26 4.06 -4.96 -7.59
N VAL A 27 3.37 -4.92 -6.45
CA VAL A 27 3.99 -5.04 -5.13
C VAL A 27 4.66 -6.41 -4.97
N SER A 28 3.97 -7.48 -5.34
CA SER A 28 4.51 -8.84 -5.27
C SER A 28 5.74 -9.02 -6.16
N LEU A 29 5.71 -8.45 -7.38
CA LEU A 29 6.86 -8.46 -8.28
C LEU A 29 8.05 -7.70 -7.68
N MET A 30 7.83 -6.48 -7.18
CA MET A 30 8.87 -5.69 -6.52
C MET A 30 9.47 -6.45 -5.34
N ARG A 31 8.63 -7.04 -4.47
CA ARG A 31 9.09 -7.77 -3.29
C ARG A 31 9.93 -8.99 -3.63
N ARG A 32 9.58 -9.75 -4.68
CA ARG A 32 10.39 -10.87 -5.18
C ARG A 32 11.68 -10.43 -5.86
N THR A 33 11.73 -9.19 -6.34
CA THR A 33 12.87 -8.66 -7.08
C THR A 33 13.97 -8.17 -6.14
N VAL A 34 13.61 -7.36 -5.14
CA VAL A 34 14.56 -6.76 -4.19
C VAL A 34 14.91 -7.70 -3.04
N GLY A 35 16.16 -7.66 -2.57
CA GLY A 35 16.63 -8.41 -1.42
C GLY A 35 15.96 -8.01 -0.11
N PRO A 36 16.15 -8.80 0.98
CA PRO A 36 15.40 -8.65 2.23
C PRO A 36 15.57 -7.28 2.90
N ASP A 37 16.71 -6.62 2.69
CA ASP A 37 17.03 -5.33 3.33
C ASP A 37 16.36 -4.14 2.64
N THR A 38 16.10 -4.22 1.33
CA THR A 38 15.35 -3.20 0.61
C THR A 38 13.86 -3.43 0.77
N GLN A 39 13.14 -2.41 1.22
CA GLN A 39 11.73 -2.45 1.53
C GLN A 39 10.85 -2.03 0.34
N VAL A 40 9.56 -2.40 0.39
CA VAL A 40 8.58 -2.05 -0.66
C VAL A 40 7.51 -1.13 -0.10
N LYS A 41 7.33 0.03 -0.73
CA LYS A 41 6.26 0.97 -0.44
C LYS A 41 5.19 0.94 -1.53
N ALA A 42 3.99 0.49 -1.18
CA ALA A 42 2.82 0.61 -2.04
C ALA A 42 2.20 2.00 -1.91
N SER A 43 2.03 2.72 -3.02
CA SER A 43 1.36 4.02 -3.02
C SER A 43 0.64 4.32 -4.32
N GLY A 44 -0.44 5.10 -4.20
CA GLY A 44 -1.41 5.37 -5.27
C GLY A 44 -2.53 4.33 -5.26
N GLY A 45 -3.77 4.76 -5.01
CA GLY A 45 -4.94 3.88 -5.05
C GLY A 45 -5.20 3.01 -3.81
N VAL A 46 -4.43 3.14 -2.73
CA VAL A 46 -4.72 2.43 -1.46
C VAL A 46 -5.78 3.22 -0.67
N ARG A 47 -7.07 2.93 -0.88
CA ARG A 47 -8.19 3.78 -0.42
C ARG A 47 -9.10 3.13 0.62
N SER A 48 -8.98 1.82 0.81
CA SER A 48 -9.76 1.06 1.79
C SER A 48 -8.87 0.20 2.70
N LEU A 49 -9.45 -0.28 3.81
CA LEU A 49 -8.76 -1.25 4.66
C LEU A 49 -8.41 -2.53 3.90
N GLN A 50 -9.29 -2.96 2.98
CA GLN A 50 -9.04 -4.12 2.13
C GLN A 50 -7.83 -3.91 1.22
N ASP A 51 -7.71 -2.75 0.58
CA ASP A 51 -6.55 -2.43 -0.25
C ASP A 51 -5.27 -2.42 0.60
N ALA A 52 -5.33 -1.82 1.79
CA ALA A 52 -4.20 -1.76 2.70
C ALA A 52 -3.71 -3.16 3.08
N ILE A 53 -4.63 -4.06 3.47
CA ILE A 53 -4.32 -5.45 3.79
C ILE A 53 -3.74 -6.16 2.57
N ALA A 54 -4.38 -6.05 1.40
CA ALA A 54 -3.91 -6.69 0.17
C ALA A 54 -2.49 -6.27 -0.22
N MET A 55 -2.14 -4.99 -0.04
CA MET A 55 -0.77 -4.51 -0.32
C MET A 55 0.24 -5.03 0.71
N LEU A 56 -0.13 -5.11 1.99
CA LEU A 56 0.72 -5.67 3.04
C LEU A 56 0.96 -7.18 2.80
N ASP A 57 -0.09 -7.94 2.49
CA ASP A 57 -0.02 -9.37 2.18
C ASP A 57 0.81 -9.64 0.91
N ALA A 58 0.76 -8.73 -0.07
CA ALA A 58 1.61 -8.77 -1.27
C ALA A 58 3.10 -8.51 -0.98
N GLY A 59 3.44 -8.07 0.24
CA GLY A 59 4.81 -7.86 0.70
C GLY A 59 5.25 -6.40 0.77
N ALA A 60 4.33 -5.43 0.69
CA ALA A 60 4.66 -4.06 1.07
C ALA A 60 4.87 -3.98 2.58
N THR A 61 5.88 -3.24 3.02
CA THR A 61 6.11 -2.93 4.44
C THR A 61 5.72 -1.50 4.78
N ARG A 62 5.36 -0.70 3.76
CA ARG A 62 4.89 0.67 3.94
C ARG A 62 3.79 1.02 2.94
N LEU A 63 2.78 1.75 3.41
CA LEU A 63 1.71 2.28 2.57
C LEU A 63 1.84 3.81 2.44
N GLY A 64 1.71 4.33 1.23
CA GLY A 64 1.55 5.76 0.95
C GLY A 64 0.12 6.05 0.51
N THR A 65 -0.66 6.66 1.40
CA THR A 65 -2.09 6.94 1.19
C THR A 65 -2.52 8.20 1.94
N SER A 66 -3.47 8.92 1.35
CA SER A 66 -4.26 10.00 1.93
C SER A 66 -5.50 9.49 2.67
N GLY A 67 -6.05 8.33 2.28
CA GLY A 67 -7.22 7.67 2.87
C GLY A 67 -6.98 7.03 4.25
N SER A 68 -5.95 7.47 4.98
CA SER A 68 -5.57 6.92 6.28
C SER A 68 -6.68 7.00 7.32
N ALA A 69 -7.46 8.08 7.34
CA ALA A 69 -8.59 8.24 8.25
C ALA A 69 -9.66 7.17 8.03
N THR A 70 -10.01 6.91 6.75
CA THR A 70 -10.97 5.87 6.35
C THR A 70 -10.47 4.48 6.74
N ILE A 71 -9.22 4.16 6.39
CA ILE A 71 -8.58 2.87 6.70
C ILE A 71 -8.57 2.61 8.21
N LEU A 72 -8.11 3.58 9.00
CA LEU A 72 -8.00 3.45 10.45
C LEU A 72 -9.38 3.45 11.14
N GLY A 73 -10.35 4.20 10.61
CA GLY A 73 -11.74 4.17 11.08
C GLY A 73 -12.37 2.80 10.88
N GLU A 74 -12.19 2.20 9.69
CA GLU A 74 -12.66 0.85 9.37
C GLU A 74 -12.04 -0.19 10.30
N LEU A 75 -10.71 -0.12 10.51
CA LEU A 75 -10.02 -1.01 11.42
C LEU A 75 -10.52 -0.90 12.87
N ARG A 76 -10.69 0.32 13.38
CA ARG A 76 -11.17 0.56 14.75
C ARG A 76 -12.58 0.00 14.98
N ARG A 77 -13.48 0.16 14.01
CA ARG A 77 -14.83 -0.41 14.10
C ARG A 77 -14.80 -1.93 14.18
N ILE A 78 -14.01 -2.59 13.31
CA ILE A 78 -13.87 -4.06 13.34
C ILE A 78 -13.27 -4.51 14.67
N ALA A 79 -12.22 -3.84 15.14
CA ALA A 79 -11.59 -4.13 16.43
C ALA A 79 -12.54 -3.97 17.62
N ALA A 80 -13.54 -3.08 17.52
CA ALA A 80 -14.59 -2.90 18.52
C ALA A 80 -15.76 -3.91 18.41
N GLY A 81 -15.66 -4.91 17.53
CA GLY A 81 -16.69 -5.94 17.32
C GLY A 81 -17.80 -5.54 16.34
N GLY A 82 -17.67 -4.39 15.67
CA GLY A 82 -18.57 -4.00 14.58
C GLY A 82 -18.26 -4.77 13.29
N THR A 83 -19.23 -4.83 12.37
CA THR A 83 -19.03 -5.44 11.05
C THR A 83 -18.22 -4.52 10.14
N ALA A 84 -17.60 -5.10 9.11
CA ALA A 84 -16.98 -4.34 8.04
C ALA A 84 -18.06 -3.51 7.29
N SER A 85 -17.76 -2.25 6.99
CA SER A 85 -18.63 -1.37 6.21
C SER A 85 -18.21 -1.28 4.74
N GLY A 86 -16.99 -1.71 4.42
CA GLY A 86 -16.43 -1.58 3.08
C GLY A 86 -16.14 -0.12 2.71
N ALA A 87 -15.78 0.72 3.69
CA ALA A 87 -15.52 2.13 3.43
C ALA A 87 -14.32 2.31 2.50
N VAL A 88 -14.53 3.12 1.46
CA VAL A 88 -13.51 3.52 0.49
C VAL A 88 -13.41 5.04 0.51
N ASP A 89 -12.19 5.54 0.52
CA ASP A 89 -11.92 6.97 0.38
C ASP A 89 -11.95 7.40 -1.10
N GLU A 90 -13.03 8.08 -1.49
CA GLU A 90 -13.26 8.59 -2.85
C GLU A 90 -12.67 9.99 -3.10
N SER A 91 -11.96 10.58 -2.13
CA SER A 91 -11.37 11.90 -2.33
C SER A 91 -10.35 11.90 -3.48
N SER A 92 -10.36 12.96 -4.28
CA SER A 92 -9.16 13.33 -5.04
C SER A 92 -8.22 14.00 -4.06
N TYR A 93 -7.04 13.40 -3.87
CA TYR A 93 -6.11 13.57 -2.74
C TYR A 93 -6.58 12.78 -1.53
#